data_AF-A0A2U3AMX6-F1
#
_entry.id   AF-A0A2U3AMX6-F1
#
_cell.length_a   1.000
_cell.length_b   1.000
_cell.length_c   1.000
_cell.angle_alpha   90.00
_cell.angle_beta   90.00
_cell.angle_gamma   90.00
#
_symmetry.space_group_name_H-M   'P 1'
#
loop_
_entity.id
_entity.type
_entity.pdbx_description
1 polymer ?
#
loop_
_entity_poly.entity_id
_entity_poly.type
_entity_poly.pdbx_seq_one_letter_code
_entity_poly.pdbx_strand_id
1 'polypeptide(L)'
;MLKKILICIPIFILAILSPVAPILNFGLNTKKIDANIQRLLKYSWFDELYSNDKFRHLFFANKHVRKKLSSDIYVKLLSRHKKTQEKFYRFLEKENNRNK
;
A
#
# COMPACT_ATOMS: atom_id res chain seq x y z
N MET A 1 -3.23 -29.36 -33.59
CA MET A 1 -2.82 -28.52 -32.44
C MET A 1 -4.08 -27.94 -31.80
N LEU A 2 -4.57 -28.56 -30.74
CA LEU A 2 -5.82 -28.15 -30.09
C LEU A 2 -5.76 -28.48 -28.60
N LYS A 3 -6.15 -27.48 -27.79
CA LYS A 3 -6.65 -27.54 -26.40
C LYS A 3 -5.65 -27.86 -25.28
N LYS A 4 -5.30 -26.79 -24.56
CA LYS A 4 -5.05 -26.79 -23.12
C LYS A 4 -6.28 -27.39 -22.41
N ILE A 5 -6.12 -28.51 -21.74
CA ILE A 5 -7.07 -29.12 -20.78
C ILE A 5 -6.24 -29.30 -19.50
N LEU A 6 -6.33 -28.37 -18.55
CA LEU A 6 -7.23 -28.47 -17.39
C LEU A 6 -7.09 -29.82 -16.68
N ILE A 7 -6.09 -29.94 -15.79
CA ILE A 7 -6.22 -30.83 -14.63
C ILE A 7 -5.79 -30.05 -13.39
N CYS A 8 -6.79 -29.82 -12.55
CA CYS A 8 -6.69 -29.33 -11.20
C CYS A 8 -5.80 -30.26 -10.35
N ILE A 9 -4.93 -29.65 -9.54
CA ILE A 9 -4.62 -29.95 -8.14
C ILE A 9 -5.17 -31.31 -7.65
N PRO A 10 -4.31 -32.22 -7.17
CA PRO A 10 -3.88 -32.08 -5.78
C PRO A 10 -2.44 -32.47 -5.51
N ILE A 11 -1.57 -31.48 -5.30
CA ILE A 11 -0.46 -31.63 -4.35
C ILE A 11 -0.91 -30.99 -3.03
N PHE A 12 -1.98 -31.57 -2.48
CA PHE A 12 -2.51 -31.27 -1.14
C PHE A 12 -2.14 -32.37 -0.12
N ILE A 13 -1.37 -33.40 -0.52
CA ILE A 13 -1.07 -34.58 0.33
C ILE A 13 0.43 -34.70 0.67
N LEU A 14 1.19 -33.59 0.64
CA LEU A 14 2.58 -33.57 1.15
C LEU A 14 2.88 -32.40 2.09
N ALA A 15 1.86 -31.66 2.51
CA ALA A 15 2.02 -30.47 3.36
C ALA A 15 1.69 -30.70 4.85
N ILE A 16 1.44 -31.94 5.28
CA ILE A 16 0.90 -32.24 6.63
C ILE A 16 1.99 -32.52 7.69
N LEU A 17 3.26 -32.14 7.45
CA LEU A 17 4.37 -32.37 8.41
C LEU A 17 5.32 -31.17 8.60
N SER A 18 4.98 -29.98 8.11
CA SER A 18 5.75 -28.77 8.42
C SER A 18 4.90 -27.80 9.25
N PRO A 19 5.28 -27.49 10.51
CA PRO A 19 4.66 -26.43 11.29
C PRO A 19 5.23 -25.07 10.88
N VAL A 20 5.24 -24.78 9.58
CA VAL A 20 5.50 -23.43 9.07
C VAL A 20 4.74 -23.31 7.76
N ALA A 21 3.45 -23.02 7.84
CA ALA A 21 2.91 -22.15 6.82
C ALA A 21 3.59 -20.79 7.07
N PRO A 22 4.53 -20.31 6.24
CA PRO A 22 4.80 -18.90 6.27
C PRO A 22 3.47 -18.27 5.90
N ILE A 23 2.78 -17.69 6.88
CA ILE A 23 1.75 -16.67 6.63
C ILE A 23 2.40 -15.79 5.57
N LEU A 24 1.87 -15.81 4.34
CA LEU A 24 2.42 -15.12 3.18
C LEU A 24 2.51 -13.62 3.50
N ASN A 25 3.54 -13.21 4.22
CA ASN A 25 3.92 -11.83 4.44
C ASN A 25 4.67 -11.41 3.18
N PHE A 26 3.94 -11.38 2.05
CA PHE A 26 4.40 -10.60 0.90
C PHE A 26 4.52 -9.16 1.39
N GLY A 27 5.76 -8.71 1.58
CA GLY A 27 6.07 -7.34 1.97
C GLY A 27 5.36 -6.36 1.05
N LEU A 28 5.20 -5.11 1.52
CA LEU A 28 4.63 -4.07 0.67
C LEU A 28 5.47 -3.92 -0.62
N ASN A 29 4.81 -3.89 -1.77
CA ASN A 29 5.47 -3.64 -3.05
C ASN A 29 5.92 -2.18 -3.09
N THR A 30 7.21 -1.95 -2.80
CA THR A 30 7.80 -0.62 -2.67
C THR A 30 7.78 0.14 -3.98
N LYS A 31 8.13 -0.51 -5.11
CA LYS A 31 8.08 0.08 -6.45
C LYS A 31 6.69 0.63 -6.79
N LYS A 32 5.63 -0.11 -6.41
CA LYS A 32 4.24 0.33 -6.61
C LYS A 32 3.90 1.55 -5.76
N ILE A 33 4.32 1.56 -4.49
CA ILE A 33 4.10 2.69 -3.60
C ILE A 33 4.80 3.94 -4.13
N ASP A 34 6.06 3.82 -4.55
CA ASP A 34 6.84 4.94 -5.08
C ASP A 34 6.20 5.49 -6.36
N ALA A 35 5.77 4.61 -7.28
CA ALA A 35 5.03 5.02 -8.47
C ALA A 35 3.73 5.77 -8.13
N ASN A 36 3.01 5.32 -7.09
CA ASN A 36 1.79 6.00 -6.63
C ASN A 36 2.07 7.34 -5.94
N ILE A 37 3.16 7.46 -5.19
CA ILE A 37 3.62 8.75 -4.65
C ILE A 37 3.95 9.70 -5.80
N GLN A 38 4.70 9.27 -6.81
CA GLN A 38 5.03 10.08 -7.98
C GLN A 38 3.78 10.53 -8.76
N ARG A 39 2.73 9.71 -8.80
CA ARG A 39 1.43 10.12 -9.37
C ARG A 39 0.76 11.21 -8.54
N LEU A 40 0.82 11.13 -7.22
CA LEU A 40 0.21 12.11 -6.32
C LEU A 40 1.00 13.43 -6.27
N LEU A 41 2.32 13.40 -6.43
CA LEU A 41 3.17 14.60 -6.50
C LEU A 41 2.82 15.55 -7.65
N LYS A 42 2.06 15.09 -8.65
CA LYS A 42 1.52 15.94 -9.73
C LYS A 42 0.43 16.91 -9.25
N TYR A 43 -0.06 16.76 -8.02
CA TYR A 43 -1.10 17.60 -7.44
C TYR A 43 -0.51 18.46 -6.33
N SER A 44 -0.67 19.79 -6.43
CA SER A 44 -0.08 20.76 -5.49
C SER A 44 -0.36 20.45 -4.02
N TRP A 45 -1.61 20.12 -3.68
CA TRP A 45 -2.00 19.79 -2.30
C TRP A 45 -1.20 18.61 -1.71
N PHE A 46 -0.80 17.64 -2.53
CA PHE A 46 -0.04 16.50 -2.07
C PHE A 46 1.46 16.79 -2.06
N ASP A 47 1.95 17.58 -3.01
CA ASP A 47 3.34 18.04 -3.02
C ASP A 47 3.67 18.87 -1.77
N GLU A 48 2.79 19.81 -1.40
CA GLU A 48 2.87 20.57 -0.15
C GLU A 48 2.83 19.64 1.08
N LEU A 49 1.94 18.65 1.09
CA LEU A 49 1.81 17.69 2.19
C LEU A 49 3.05 16.79 2.33
N TYR A 50 3.65 16.38 1.21
CA TYR A 50 4.80 15.49 1.15
C TYR A 50 6.12 16.20 1.50
N SER A 51 6.20 17.49 1.19
CA SER A 51 7.33 18.36 1.53
C SER A 51 7.27 18.86 2.97
N ASN A 52 6.14 18.69 3.67
CA ASN A 52 6.01 19.06 5.08
C ASN A 52 6.80 18.12 5.99
N ASP A 53 7.81 18.66 6.68
CA ASP A 53 8.68 17.93 7.60
C ASP A 53 7.91 17.18 8.71
N LYS A 54 6.75 17.70 9.13
CA LYS A 54 5.87 17.05 10.12
C LYS A 54 5.48 15.63 9.70
N PHE A 55 5.23 15.39 8.41
CA PHE A 55 4.74 14.11 7.92
C PHE A 55 5.74 13.34 7.07
N ARG A 56 6.85 13.97 6.65
CA ARG A 56 7.77 13.40 5.67
C ARG A 56 8.26 12.00 6.04
N HIS A 57 8.64 11.78 7.30
CA HIS A 57 9.10 10.48 7.79
C HIS A 57 8.05 9.36 7.64
N LEU A 58 6.75 9.67 7.71
CA LEU A 58 5.68 8.68 7.62
C LEU A 58 5.62 8.00 6.25
N PHE A 59 5.92 8.73 5.18
CA PHE A 59 5.89 8.20 3.82
C PHE A 59 6.99 7.14 3.58
N PHE A 60 8.08 7.19 4.36
CA PHE A 60 9.21 6.26 4.25
C PHE A 60 9.14 5.12 5.26
N ALA A 61 8.81 5.42 6.52
CA ALA A 61 8.94 4.47 7.63
C ALA A 61 7.60 3.88 8.10
N ASN A 62 6.48 4.60 8.00
CA ASN A 62 5.22 4.13 8.58
C ASN A 62 4.51 3.10 7.69
N LYS A 63 4.41 1.85 8.18
CA LYS A 63 3.80 0.72 7.45
C LYS A 63 2.33 0.97 7.08
N HIS A 64 1.55 1.67 7.92
CA HIS A 64 0.14 1.92 7.65
C HIS A 64 -0.06 2.94 6.53
N VAL A 65 0.72 4.02 6.53
CA VAL A 65 0.73 5.03 5.46
C VAL A 65 1.12 4.38 4.14
N ARG A 66 2.23 3.63 4.14
CA ARG A 66 2.71 2.92 2.95
C ARG A 66 1.72 1.86 2.44
N LYS A 67 1.02 1.16 3.34
CA LYS A 67 -0.05 0.22 2.98
C LYS A 67 -1.25 0.91 2.32
N LYS A 68 -1.61 2.13 2.71
CA LYS A 68 -2.66 2.89 2.01
C LYS A 68 -2.22 3.30 0.60
N LEU A 69 -0.97 3.74 0.46
CA LEU A 69 -0.41 4.20 -0.82
C LEU A 69 -0.12 3.06 -1.81
N SER A 70 -0.11 1.80 -1.38
CA SER A 70 -0.01 0.66 -2.29
C SER A 70 -1.29 0.36 -3.08
N SER A 71 -2.42 1.00 -2.73
CA SER A 71 -3.71 0.83 -3.40
C SER A 71 -3.94 1.88 -4.49
N ASP A 72 -3.99 1.45 -5.75
CA ASP A 72 -4.23 2.33 -6.89
C ASP A 72 -5.63 2.96 -6.86
N ILE A 73 -6.61 2.21 -6.34
CA ILE A 73 -7.97 2.70 -6.15
C ILE A 73 -7.97 3.84 -5.14
N TYR A 74 -7.28 3.66 -4.01
CA TYR A 74 -7.19 4.69 -2.99
C TYR A 74 -6.46 5.95 -3.50
N VAL A 75 -5.36 5.78 -4.21
CA VAL A 75 -4.60 6.87 -4.85
C VAL A 75 -5.46 7.62 -5.84
N LYS A 76 -6.23 6.92 -6.68
CA LYS A 76 -7.18 7.55 -7.61
C LYS A 76 -8.26 8.35 -6.89
N LEU A 77 -8.75 7.88 -5.73
CA LEU A 77 -9.70 8.62 -4.90
C LEU A 77 -9.06 9.86 -4.24
N LEU A 78 -7.81 9.76 -3.78
CA LEU A 78 -7.05 10.89 -3.24
C LEU A 78 -6.86 12.00 -4.27
N SER A 79 -6.57 11.64 -5.52
CA SER A 79 -6.42 12.61 -6.61
C SER A 79 -7.71 13.34 -6.97
N ARG A 80 -8.89 12.81 -6.60
CA ARG A 80 -10.19 13.29 -7.10
C ARG A 80 -11.08 13.95 -6.04
N HIS A 81 -11.00 13.51 -4.79
CA HIS A 81 -12.00 13.88 -3.78
C HIS A 81 -11.37 14.56 -2.57
N LYS A 82 -11.71 15.83 -2.36
CA LYS A 82 -11.26 16.63 -1.21
C LYS A 82 -11.57 15.97 0.14
N LYS A 83 -12.75 15.37 0.30
CA LYS A 83 -13.12 14.60 1.50
C LYS A 83 -12.18 13.41 1.77
N THR A 84 -11.63 12.78 0.72
CA THR A 84 -10.65 11.70 0.86
C THR A 84 -9.28 12.24 1.26
N GLN A 85 -8.90 13.40 0.72
CA GLN A 85 -7.67 14.11 1.08
C GLN A 85 -7.69 14.54 2.55
N GLU A 86 -8.78 15.13 3.03
CA GLU A 86 -8.96 15.51 4.43
C GLU A 86 -8.89 14.30 5.38
N LYS A 87 -9.55 13.19 5.00
CA LYS A 87 -9.45 11.94 5.76
C LYS A 87 -8.02 11.41 5.79
N PHE A 88 -7.27 11.55 4.71
CA PHE A 88 -5.87 11.14 4.65
C PHE A 88 -4.99 12.03 5.52
N TYR A 89 -5.19 13.35 5.48
CA TYR A 89 -4.51 14.30 6.36
C TYR A 89 -4.74 13.97 7.85
N ARG A 90 -5.99 13.79 8.28
CA ARG A 90 -6.32 13.38 9.67
C ARG A 90 -5.70 12.04 10.04
N PHE A 91 -5.60 11.12 9.08
CA PHE A 91 -4.93 9.85 9.28
C PHE A 91 -3.41 10.03 9.48
N LEU A 92 -2.76 10.91 8.71
CA LEU A 92 -1.34 11.24 8.93
C LEU A 92 -1.10 11.89 10.29
N GLU A 93 -1.98 12.79 10.75
CA GLU A 93 -1.89 13.37 12.10
C GLU A 93 -1.98 12.30 13.19
N LYS A 94 -2.91 11.36 13.05
CA LYS A 94 -3.05 10.24 13.97
C LYS A 94 -1.79 9.36 14.00
N GLU A 95 -1.23 9.02 12.84
CA GLU A 95 -0.03 8.18 12.78
C GLU A 95 1.22 8.94 13.25
N ASN A 96 1.32 10.24 13.00
CA ASN A 96 2.39 11.10 13.52
C ASN A 96 2.38 11.14 15.06
N ASN A 97 1.19 11.28 15.66
CA ASN A 97 1.06 11.35 17.12
C ASN A 97 1.28 9.99 17.81
N ARG A 98 1.18 8.87 17.08
CA ARG A 98 1.50 7.53 17.59
C ARG A 98 3.00 7.24 17.65
N ASN A 99 3.80 7.95 16.86
CA ASN A 99 5.26 7.77 16.80
C ASN A 99 6.02 8.76 17.70
N LYS A 100 5.31 9.65 18.40
CA LYS A 100 5.85 10.53 19.45
C LYS A 100 5.75 9.83 20.79
#